data_AF-A0A0B6F3D5-F1
#
_entry.id   AF-A0A0B6F3D5-F1
#
_cell.length_a   1.000
_cell.length_b   1.000
_cell.length_c   1.000
_cell.angle_alpha   90.00
_cell.angle_beta   90.00
_cell.angle_gamma   90.00
#
_symmetry.space_group_name_H-M   'P 1'
#
loop_
_entity.id
_entity.type
_entity.pdbx_description
1 polymer ?
#
loop_
_entity_poly.entity_id
_entity_poly.type
_entity_poly.pdbx_seq_one_letter_code
_entity_poly.pdbx_strand_id
1 'polypeptide(L)'
;MVSMTVTDADLDVVREQLGRTPRGVVDIAYRTPDGAPAVIKTAPKLPDGTPFPTLYYLTDPRLTAEASRLEVAHVMKWMEQRLAEDEALQEDYRAAHDHYLSTRNEMEDLGTDFSGGGMPERVKCLHVLIAYALAEGPGRVRFGTEAVAMAAEHGKLRGSAIPEDWPTVGELGIDMAQFDFSNAG
;
A
#
# COMPACT_ATOMS: atom_id res chain seq x y z
N MET A 1 20.18 1.62 11.55
CA MET A 1 18.84 2.20 11.66
C MET A 1 18.94 3.64 11.18
N VAL A 2 18.53 3.94 9.96
CA VAL A 2 18.43 5.33 9.53
C VAL A 2 17.11 5.83 10.09
N SER A 3 17.16 6.51 11.24
CA SER A 3 16.07 7.40 11.63
C SER A 3 16.08 8.53 10.60
N MET A 4 15.23 8.43 9.57
CA MET A 4 14.94 9.57 8.72
C MET A 4 13.85 10.37 9.40
N THR A 5 14.27 11.43 10.09
CA THR A 5 13.35 12.47 10.56
C THR A 5 12.58 13.02 9.36
N VAL A 6 11.27 12.90 9.39
CA VAL A 6 10.36 13.54 8.44
C VAL A 6 10.67 15.03 8.41
N THR A 7 10.98 15.58 7.23
CA THR A 7 11.34 17.00 7.10
C THR A 7 10.11 17.85 6.80
N ASP A 8 10.19 19.15 7.07
CA ASP A 8 9.13 20.10 6.68
C ASP A 8 8.87 20.07 5.17
N ALA A 9 9.93 19.91 4.37
CA ALA A 9 9.82 19.77 2.92
C ALA A 9 9.03 18.51 2.52
N ASP A 10 9.19 17.39 3.24
CA ASP A 10 8.38 16.20 3.02
C ASP A 10 6.90 16.44 3.33
N LEU A 11 6.63 17.09 4.45
CA LEU A 11 5.26 17.41 4.87
C LEU A 11 4.58 18.37 3.89
N ASP A 12 5.33 19.31 3.30
CA ASP A 12 4.83 20.22 2.28
C ASP A 12 4.42 19.47 1.00
N VAL A 13 5.26 18.56 0.51
CA VAL A 13 4.94 17.73 -0.65
C VAL A 13 3.74 16.83 -0.36
N VAL A 14 3.73 16.14 0.79
CA VAL A 14 2.60 15.29 1.18
C VAL A 14 1.30 16.10 1.30
N ARG A 15 1.36 17.33 1.83
CA ARG A 15 0.20 18.22 1.92
C ARG A 15 -0.35 18.57 0.54
N GLU A 16 0.53 18.88 -0.43
CA GLU A 16 0.14 19.15 -1.81
C GLU A 16 -0.51 17.92 -2.45
N GLN A 17 0.13 16.75 -2.32
CA GLN A 17 -0.38 15.48 -2.84
C GLN A 17 -1.77 15.11 -2.29
N LEU A 18 -1.98 15.33 -0.99
CA LEU A 18 -3.25 15.02 -0.32
C LEU A 18 -4.32 16.11 -0.46
N GLY A 19 -3.94 17.31 -0.89
CA GLY A 19 -4.82 18.50 -0.88
C GLY A 19 -5.26 18.93 0.54
N ARG A 20 -4.59 18.44 1.59
CA ARG A 20 -4.90 18.73 3.00
C ARG A 20 -3.68 18.51 3.88
N THR A 21 -3.65 19.12 5.06
CA THR A 21 -2.59 18.90 6.06
C THR A 21 -2.56 17.41 6.46
N PRO A 22 -1.41 16.72 6.34
CA PRO A 22 -1.29 15.34 6.78
C PRO A 22 -1.35 15.25 8.31
N ARG A 23 -1.92 14.16 8.82
CA ARG A 23 -2.14 13.96 10.26
C ARG A 23 -1.39 12.72 10.73
N GLY A 24 -0.77 12.81 11.90
CA GLY A 24 -0.14 11.66 12.55
C GLY A 24 1.07 11.10 11.81
N VAL A 25 1.72 11.85 10.91
CA VAL A 25 2.91 11.38 10.19
C VAL A 25 4.05 11.16 11.18
N VAL A 26 4.65 9.97 11.14
CA VAL A 26 5.83 9.63 11.94
C VAL A 26 7.06 9.32 11.09
N ASP A 27 6.86 8.92 9.83
CA ASP A 27 7.94 8.60 8.89
C ASP A 27 7.48 8.71 7.43
N ILE A 28 8.45 8.83 6.51
CA ILE A 28 8.24 8.61 5.07
C ILE A 28 8.66 7.16 4.78
N ALA A 29 7.69 6.26 4.78
CA ALA A 29 7.93 4.82 4.62
C ALA A 29 8.42 4.43 3.23
N TYR A 30 8.10 5.23 2.21
CA TYR A 30 8.59 5.01 0.85
C TYR A 30 8.75 6.32 0.11
N ARG A 31 9.90 6.45 -0.57
CA ARG A 31 10.18 7.49 -1.55
C ARG A 31 10.26 6.86 -2.93
N THR A 32 9.68 7.53 -3.91
CA THR A 32 9.78 7.13 -5.31
C THR A 32 11.23 7.19 -5.80
N PRO A 33 11.59 6.44 -6.85
CA PRO A 33 12.87 6.58 -7.55
C PRO A 33 13.21 8.02 -7.97
N ASP A 34 12.22 8.84 -8.31
CA ASP A 34 12.40 10.27 -8.63
C ASP A 34 12.42 11.20 -7.40
N GLY A 35 12.39 10.65 -6.19
CA GLY A 35 12.72 11.34 -4.94
C GLY A 35 11.54 11.88 -4.13
N ALA A 36 10.30 11.76 -4.62
CA ALA A 36 9.12 12.25 -3.93
C ALA A 36 8.67 11.28 -2.81
N PRO A 37 8.19 11.79 -1.65
CA PRO A 37 7.50 10.95 -0.69
C PRO A 37 6.22 10.38 -1.33
N ALA A 38 6.00 9.08 -1.16
CA ALA A 38 4.89 8.37 -1.79
C ALA A 38 4.07 7.53 -0.81
N VAL A 39 4.68 7.10 0.30
CA VAL A 39 3.97 6.47 1.41
C VAL A 39 4.43 7.11 2.71
N ILE A 40 3.47 7.54 3.52
CA ILE A 40 3.72 7.96 4.90
C ILE A 40 3.42 6.80 5.86
N LYS A 41 4.21 6.70 6.92
CA LYS A 41 3.89 5.90 8.11
C LYS A 41 3.19 6.81 9.12
N THR A 42 2.10 6.34 9.70
CA THR A 42 1.30 7.13 10.65
C THR A 42 1.24 6.52 12.03
N ALA A 43 1.11 7.38 13.05
CA ALA A 43 0.85 6.97 14.42
C ALA A 43 -0.45 6.14 14.52
N PRO A 44 -0.51 5.11 15.38
CA PRO A 44 -1.73 4.30 15.56
C PRO A 44 -2.95 5.11 16.02
N LYS A 45 -2.73 6.25 16.69
CA LYS A 45 -3.77 7.18 17.13
C LYS A 45 -3.46 8.62 16.70
N LEU A 46 -4.52 9.38 16.46
CA LEU A 46 -4.48 10.84 16.40
C LEU A 46 -4.28 11.44 17.79
N PRO A 47 -3.89 12.73 17.90
CA PRO A 47 -3.73 13.40 19.20
C PRO A 47 -5.00 13.41 20.08
N ASP A 48 -6.18 13.27 19.48
CA ASP A 48 -7.47 13.16 20.18
C ASP A 48 -7.80 11.73 20.65
N GLY A 49 -6.89 10.78 20.43
CA GLY A 49 -7.04 9.36 20.78
C GLY A 49 -7.76 8.51 19.73
N THR A 50 -8.28 9.11 18.65
CA THR A 50 -8.97 8.36 17.58
C THR A 50 -7.99 7.43 16.87
N PRO A 51 -8.27 6.13 16.72
CA PRO A 51 -7.44 5.24 15.92
C PRO A 51 -7.28 5.75 14.48
N PHE A 52 -6.05 5.80 13.98
CA PHE A 52 -5.81 6.13 12.58
C PHE A 52 -6.19 4.92 11.70
N PRO A 53 -6.83 5.13 10.53
CA PRO A 53 -7.40 4.03 9.75
C PRO A 53 -6.39 3.03 9.16
N THR A 54 -5.11 3.40 9.05
CA THR A 54 -4.04 2.55 8.50
C THR A 54 -2.67 2.98 9.04
N LEU A 55 -1.67 2.10 9.01
CA LEU A 55 -0.27 2.37 9.37
C LEU A 55 0.51 2.95 8.18
N TYR A 56 0.20 2.47 6.98
CA TYR A 56 0.80 2.91 5.71
C TYR A 56 -0.26 3.60 4.86
N TYR A 57 0.00 4.84 4.46
CA TYR A 57 -0.94 5.65 3.69
C TYR A 57 -0.28 6.13 2.39
N LEU A 58 -0.88 5.77 1.26
CA LEU A 58 -0.41 6.13 -0.08
C LEU A 58 -0.72 7.60 -0.36
N THR A 59 0.28 8.37 -0.78
CA THR A 59 0.13 9.81 -1.02
C THR A 59 0.44 10.21 -2.46
N ASP A 60 1.39 9.56 -3.15
CA ASP A 60 1.76 9.95 -4.52
C ASP A 60 0.55 9.88 -5.49
N PRO A 61 0.22 10.99 -6.19
CA PRO A 61 -0.96 11.06 -7.07
C PRO A 61 -0.96 10.05 -8.21
N ARG A 62 0.21 9.63 -8.72
CA ARG A 62 0.32 8.63 -9.78
C ARG A 62 -0.05 7.26 -9.24
N LEU A 63 0.48 6.91 -8.07
CA LEU A 63 0.20 5.62 -7.43
C LEU A 63 -1.24 5.53 -6.94
N THR A 64 -1.81 6.60 -6.38
CA THR A 64 -3.21 6.62 -5.95
C THR A 64 -4.17 6.53 -7.14
N ALA A 65 -3.85 7.20 -8.25
CA ALA A 65 -4.61 7.04 -9.49
C ALA A 65 -4.58 5.59 -9.97
N GLU A 66 -3.41 4.95 -10.06
CA GLU A 66 -3.31 3.55 -10.48
C GLU A 66 -4.02 2.58 -9.53
N ALA A 67 -3.92 2.79 -8.21
CA ALA A 67 -4.68 2.01 -7.24
C ALA A 67 -6.19 2.09 -7.53
N SER A 68 -6.72 3.30 -7.76
CA SER A 68 -8.13 3.51 -8.12
C SER A 68 -8.50 2.83 -9.45
N ARG A 69 -7.63 2.90 -10.46
CA ARG A 69 -7.85 2.25 -11.77
C ARG A 69 -7.95 0.73 -11.64
N LEU A 70 -7.06 0.12 -10.85
CA LEU A 70 -7.08 -1.31 -10.58
C LEU A 70 -8.36 -1.72 -9.81
N GLU A 71 -8.81 -0.90 -8.86
CA GLU A 71 -10.06 -1.13 -8.13
C GLU A 71 -11.28 -1.09 -9.07
N VAL A 72 -11.34 -0.11 -9.98
CA VAL A 72 -12.36 -0.01 -11.03
C VAL A 72 -12.32 -1.21 -11.99
N ALA A 73 -11.12 -1.66 -12.35
CA ALA A 73 -10.91 -2.85 -13.19
C ALA A 73 -11.19 -4.19 -12.46
N HIS A 74 -11.80 -4.15 -11.27
CA HIS A 74 -12.20 -5.32 -10.48
C HIS A 74 -11.06 -6.23 -10.03
N VAL A 75 -9.83 -5.72 -9.96
CA VAL A 75 -8.66 -6.49 -9.47
C VAL A 75 -8.87 -6.96 -8.04
N MET A 76 -9.48 -6.15 -7.17
CA MET A 76 -9.81 -6.56 -5.80
C MET A 76 -10.71 -7.79 -5.75
N LYS A 77 -11.76 -7.84 -6.59
CA LYS A 77 -12.69 -8.97 -6.63
C LYS A 77 -11.97 -10.25 -7.07
N TRP A 78 -11.06 -10.13 -8.03
CA TRP A 78 -10.22 -11.24 -8.48
C TRP A 78 -9.27 -11.72 -7.37
N MET A 79 -8.66 -10.81 -6.61
CA MET A 79 -7.84 -11.17 -5.44
C MET A 79 -8.67 -11.83 -4.33
N GLU A 80 -9.89 -11.36 -4.06
CA GLU A 80 -10.79 -11.97 -3.07
C GLU A 80 -11.16 -13.41 -3.43
N GLN A 81 -11.42 -13.69 -4.72
CA GLN A 81 -11.69 -15.05 -5.19
C GLN A 81 -10.50 -15.98 -4.94
N ARG A 82 -9.28 -15.52 -5.28
CA ARG A 82 -8.06 -16.27 -5.03
C ARG A 82 -7.83 -16.52 -3.54
N LEU A 83 -8.07 -15.50 -2.70
CA LEU A 83 -7.92 -15.62 -1.24
C LEU A 83 -8.87 -16.67 -0.66
N ALA A 84 -10.07 -16.83 -1.21
CA ALA A 84 -11.04 -17.82 -0.73
C ALA A 84 -10.63 -19.27 -1.04
N GLU A 85 -9.78 -19.49 -2.06
CA GLU A 85 -9.50 -20.82 -2.62
C GLU A 85 -8.06 -21.31 -2.40
N ASP A 86 -7.09 -20.41 -2.25
CA ASP A 86 -5.66 -20.73 -2.16
C ASP A 86 -5.15 -20.62 -0.72
N GLU A 87 -4.85 -21.77 -0.11
CA GLU A 87 -4.34 -21.87 1.27
C GLU A 87 -3.00 -21.14 1.45
N ALA A 88 -2.12 -21.14 0.44
CA ALA A 88 -0.82 -20.47 0.53
C ALA A 88 -0.99 -18.94 0.50
N LEU A 89 -1.97 -18.43 -0.26
CA LEU A 89 -2.34 -17.01 -0.21
C LEU A 89 -2.94 -16.63 1.14
N GLN A 90 -3.76 -17.49 1.74
CA GLN A 90 -4.31 -17.24 3.07
C GLN A 90 -3.21 -17.20 4.14
N GLU A 91 -2.21 -18.08 4.04
CA GLU A 91 -1.05 -18.08 4.94
C GLU A 91 -0.21 -16.80 4.78
N ASP A 92 0.14 -16.43 3.54
CA ASP A 92 0.85 -15.17 3.24
C ASP A 92 0.10 -13.95 3.81
N TYR A 93 -1.21 -13.88 3.55
CA TYR A 93 -2.01 -12.72 3.95
C TYR A 93 -2.21 -12.64 5.46
N ARG A 94 -2.31 -13.78 6.15
CA ARG A 94 -2.33 -13.84 7.62
C ARG A 94 -0.98 -13.43 8.20
N ALA A 95 0.14 -13.94 7.67
CA ALA A 95 1.47 -13.54 8.10
C ALA A 95 1.71 -12.03 7.87
N ALA A 96 1.23 -11.48 6.75
CA ALA A 96 1.26 -10.06 6.48
C ALA A 96 0.39 -9.26 7.47
N HIS A 97 -0.76 -9.80 7.89
CA HIS A 97 -1.61 -9.17 8.89
C HIS A 97 -0.95 -9.14 10.28
N ASP A 98 -0.41 -10.28 10.71
CA ASP A 98 0.25 -10.41 12.00
C ASP A 98 1.47 -9.48 12.09
N HIS A 99 2.25 -9.40 11.00
CA HIS A 99 3.35 -8.44 10.90
C HIS A 99 2.86 -6.99 10.99
N TYR A 100 1.79 -6.65 10.27
CA TYR A 100 1.21 -5.30 10.30
C TYR A 100 0.79 -4.91 11.73
N LEU A 101 0.13 -5.82 12.45
CA LEU A 101 -0.30 -5.61 13.83
C LEU A 101 0.91 -5.45 14.76
N SER A 102 1.92 -6.32 14.63
CA SER A 102 3.16 -6.21 15.40
C SER A 102 3.85 -4.86 15.18
N THR A 103 4.08 -4.46 13.92
CA THR A 103 4.74 -3.22 13.56
C THR A 103 3.97 -1.99 14.03
N ARG A 104 2.64 -2.02 14.03
CA ARG A 104 1.81 -0.95 14.61
C ARG A 104 1.94 -0.92 16.13
N ASN A 105 1.85 -2.09 16.78
CA ASN A 105 1.83 -2.21 18.23
C ASN A 105 3.20 -1.92 18.88
N GLU A 106 4.30 -2.02 18.14
CA GLU A 106 5.62 -1.50 18.55
C GLU A 106 5.61 0.01 18.82
N MET A 107 4.74 0.76 18.14
CA MET A 107 4.56 2.20 18.36
C MET A 107 3.57 2.47 19.49
N GLU A 108 2.39 1.86 19.41
CA GLU A 108 1.36 1.91 20.44
C GLU A 108 0.38 0.75 20.25
N ASP A 109 0.21 -0.08 21.28
CA ASP A 109 -0.77 -1.16 21.27
C ASP A 109 -2.20 -0.61 21.44
N LEU A 110 -3.04 -0.88 20.45
CA LEU A 110 -4.45 -0.50 20.46
C LEU A 110 -5.34 -1.47 21.26
N GLY A 111 -4.81 -2.62 21.70
CA GLY A 111 -5.56 -3.66 22.39
C GLY A 111 -6.54 -4.40 21.48
N THR A 112 -6.30 -4.40 20.16
CA THR A 112 -7.15 -5.04 19.15
C THR A 112 -6.34 -5.61 18.00
N ASP A 113 -6.80 -6.72 17.45
CA ASP A 113 -6.36 -7.31 16.18
C ASP A 113 -7.01 -6.64 14.96
N PHE A 114 -7.92 -5.68 15.16
CA PHE A 114 -8.53 -4.95 14.07
C PHE A 114 -7.50 -4.03 13.38
N SER A 115 -7.32 -4.22 12.07
CA SER A 115 -6.41 -3.39 11.26
C SER A 115 -7.14 -2.53 10.21
N GLY A 116 -8.48 -2.50 10.20
CA GLY A 116 -9.29 -1.79 9.21
C GLY A 116 -9.26 -2.43 7.83
N GLY A 117 -10.37 -2.41 7.09
CA GLY A 117 -10.37 -2.78 5.66
C GLY A 117 -10.33 -4.28 5.33
N GLY A 118 -10.37 -5.19 6.31
CA GLY A 118 -10.77 -6.58 6.06
C GLY A 118 -9.71 -7.67 6.21
N MET A 119 -8.43 -7.36 6.42
CA MET A 119 -7.42 -8.39 6.70
C MET A 119 -7.73 -9.17 8.01
N PRO A 120 -7.40 -10.47 8.07
CA PRO A 120 -6.87 -11.30 6.99
C PRO A 120 -7.95 -11.99 6.12
N GLU A 121 -9.25 -11.81 6.39
CA GLU A 121 -10.30 -12.57 5.71
C GLU A 121 -10.77 -11.96 4.39
N ARG A 122 -10.60 -10.65 4.20
CA ARG A 122 -10.99 -9.89 3.02
C ARG A 122 -9.87 -8.99 2.54
N VAL A 123 -9.82 -8.79 1.23
CA VAL A 123 -8.79 -7.98 0.60
C VAL A 123 -9.03 -6.50 0.92
N LYS A 124 -8.05 -5.86 1.58
CA LYS A 124 -8.04 -4.40 1.77
C LYS A 124 -8.00 -3.68 0.42
N CYS A 125 -8.40 -2.41 0.41
CA CYS A 125 -8.26 -1.55 -0.76
C CYS A 125 -6.81 -1.54 -1.28
N LEU A 126 -6.66 -1.42 -2.60
CA LEU A 126 -5.35 -1.53 -3.26
C LEU A 126 -4.45 -0.36 -2.89
N HIS A 127 -5.02 0.79 -2.53
CA HIS A 127 -4.28 1.91 -1.95
C HIS A 127 -3.45 1.49 -0.73
N VAL A 128 -4.04 0.72 0.19
CA VAL A 128 -3.36 0.25 1.39
C VAL A 128 -2.37 -0.87 1.07
N LEU A 129 -2.72 -1.80 0.18
CA LEU A 129 -1.83 -2.91 -0.18
C LEU A 129 -0.59 -2.44 -0.97
N ILE A 130 -0.76 -1.48 -1.89
CA ILE A 130 0.35 -0.82 -2.59
C ILE A 130 1.23 -0.08 -1.59
N ALA A 131 0.64 0.72 -0.69
CA ALA A 131 1.40 1.43 0.33
C ALA A 131 2.20 0.47 1.23
N TYR A 132 1.57 -0.62 1.67
CA TYR A 132 2.19 -1.60 2.56
C TYR A 132 3.35 -2.33 1.88
N ALA A 133 3.16 -2.80 0.64
CA ALA A 133 4.22 -3.47 -0.10
C ALA A 133 5.39 -2.51 -0.41
N LEU A 134 5.13 -1.27 -0.84
CA LEU A 134 6.20 -0.31 -1.11
C LEU A 134 6.99 0.07 0.16
N ALA A 135 6.33 0.12 1.31
CA ALA A 135 6.98 0.41 2.59
C ALA A 135 7.88 -0.73 3.11
N GLU A 136 7.47 -1.99 2.90
CA GLU A 136 8.09 -3.17 3.54
C GLU A 136 8.78 -4.11 2.55
N GLY A 137 8.67 -3.82 1.27
CA GLY A 137 9.25 -4.59 0.17
C GLY A 137 8.31 -5.66 -0.42
N PRO A 138 8.69 -6.21 -1.59
CA PRO A 138 7.85 -7.10 -2.40
C PRO A 138 7.62 -8.50 -1.79
N GLY A 139 8.33 -8.84 -0.71
CA GLY A 139 8.15 -10.10 0.01
C GLY A 139 7.17 -10.03 1.18
N ARG A 140 6.59 -8.86 1.49
CA ARG A 140 5.78 -8.68 2.71
C ARG A 140 4.33 -9.12 2.56
N VAL A 141 3.69 -8.73 1.47
CA VAL A 141 2.26 -8.98 1.24
C VAL A 141 2.06 -9.24 -0.24
N ARG A 142 1.77 -10.49 -0.61
CA ARG A 142 1.75 -10.90 -2.02
C ARG A 142 0.78 -10.08 -2.86
N PHE A 143 -0.43 -9.84 -2.38
CA PHE A 143 -1.39 -9.01 -3.11
C PHE A 143 -0.94 -7.54 -3.27
N GLY A 144 -0.18 -7.00 -2.33
CA GLY A 144 0.41 -5.66 -2.50
C GLY A 144 1.50 -5.68 -3.56
N THR A 145 2.34 -6.71 -3.59
CA THR A 145 3.36 -6.89 -4.62
C THR A 145 2.79 -7.00 -6.02
N GLU A 146 1.73 -7.81 -6.16
CA GLU A 146 0.98 -7.94 -7.39
C GLU A 146 0.33 -6.61 -7.81
N ALA A 147 -0.30 -5.89 -6.89
CA ALA A 147 -0.91 -4.59 -7.18
C ALA A 147 0.12 -3.52 -7.62
N VAL A 148 1.30 -3.48 -6.98
CA VAL A 148 2.39 -2.58 -7.38
C VAL A 148 2.90 -2.95 -8.78
N ALA A 149 3.07 -4.24 -9.10
CA ALA A 149 3.45 -4.67 -10.44
C ALA A 149 2.42 -4.24 -11.50
N MET A 150 1.13 -4.49 -11.24
CA MET A 150 0.06 -4.10 -12.16
C MET A 150 0.02 -2.58 -12.39
N ALA A 151 0.19 -1.78 -11.33
CA ALA A 151 0.29 -0.31 -11.42
C ALA A 151 1.53 0.13 -12.21
N ALA A 152 2.66 -0.56 -12.03
CA ALA A 152 3.90 -0.28 -12.75
C ALA A 152 3.74 -0.48 -14.26
N GLU A 153 3.12 -1.59 -14.66
CA GLU A 153 2.86 -1.95 -16.05
C GLU A 153 1.80 -1.04 -16.70
N HIS A 154 0.65 -0.85 -16.05
CA HIS A 154 -0.44 -0.03 -16.62
C HIS A 154 -0.05 1.46 -16.68
N GLY A 155 0.46 2.01 -15.58
CA GLY A 155 0.83 3.42 -15.47
C GLY A 155 2.21 3.76 -16.05
N LYS A 156 2.99 2.77 -16.51
CA LYS A 156 4.39 2.93 -16.95
C LYS A 156 5.26 3.63 -15.89
N LEU A 157 5.15 3.17 -14.65
CA LEU A 157 5.71 3.87 -13.48
C LEU A 157 7.09 3.36 -13.03
N ARG A 158 7.65 2.34 -13.69
CA ARG A 158 8.99 1.82 -13.38
C ARG A 158 10.06 2.90 -13.59
N GLY A 159 10.99 2.99 -12.66
CA GLY A 159 12.07 4.00 -12.66
C GLY A 159 11.61 5.42 -12.36
N SER A 160 10.30 5.65 -12.13
CA SER A 160 9.76 6.95 -11.71
C SER A 160 9.09 6.84 -10.35
N ALA A 161 7.88 6.28 -10.26
CA ALA A 161 7.16 6.09 -9.01
C ALA A 161 7.42 4.73 -8.33
N ILE A 162 7.81 3.71 -9.12
CA ILE A 162 8.04 2.32 -8.67
C ILE A 162 9.48 1.92 -9.07
N PRO A 163 10.22 1.17 -8.23
CA PRO A 163 11.59 0.76 -8.55
C PRO A 163 11.67 -0.03 -9.87
N GLU A 164 12.79 0.11 -10.58
CA GLU A 164 13.00 -0.60 -11.85
C GLU A 164 13.00 -2.13 -11.65
N ASP A 165 13.50 -2.58 -10.51
CA ASP A 165 13.67 -3.98 -10.11
C ASP A 165 12.47 -4.56 -9.33
N TRP A 166 11.34 -3.87 -9.25
CA TRP A 166 10.13 -4.46 -8.67
C TRP A 166 9.68 -5.69 -9.49
N PRO A 167 9.12 -6.77 -8.89
CA PRO A 167 8.60 -7.89 -9.65
C PRO A 167 7.64 -7.47 -10.77
N THR A 168 7.71 -8.14 -11.91
CA THR A 168 6.83 -7.92 -13.07
C THR A 168 5.57 -8.76 -12.99
N VAL A 169 4.49 -8.32 -13.64
CA VAL A 169 3.28 -9.15 -13.77
C VAL A 169 3.58 -10.52 -14.41
N GLY A 170 4.55 -10.59 -15.33
CA GLY A 170 4.98 -11.85 -15.95
C GLY A 170 5.65 -12.82 -14.98
N GLU A 171 6.58 -12.33 -14.14
CA GLU A 171 7.22 -13.13 -13.09
C GLU A 171 6.21 -13.61 -12.03
N LEU A 172 5.17 -12.83 -11.79
CA LEU A 172 4.09 -13.15 -10.85
C LEU A 172 2.98 -14.01 -11.48
N GLY A 173 3.06 -14.33 -12.78
CA GLY A 173 2.07 -15.15 -13.48
C GLY A 173 0.72 -14.45 -13.70
N ILE A 174 0.71 -13.12 -13.81
CA ILE A 174 -0.49 -12.30 -14.01
C ILE A 174 -0.58 -11.87 -15.47
N ASP A 175 -1.67 -12.26 -16.13
CA ASP A 175 -2.03 -11.72 -17.44
C ASP A 175 -2.88 -10.46 -17.28
N MET A 176 -2.34 -9.30 -17.66
CA MET A 176 -3.05 -8.02 -17.60
C MET A 176 -4.23 -7.93 -18.57
N ALA A 177 -4.25 -8.74 -19.64
CA ALA A 177 -5.30 -8.73 -20.65
C ALA A 177 -6.66 -9.24 -20.13
N GLN A 178 -6.69 -9.89 -18.96
CA GLN A 178 -7.93 -10.35 -18.33
C GLN A 178 -8.71 -9.22 -17.62
N PHE A 179 -8.11 -8.05 -17.44
CA PHE A 179 -8.72 -6.91 -16.75
C PHE A 179 -9.15 -5.84 -17.75
N ASP A 180 -10.33 -5.25 -17.51
CA ASP A 180 -10.86 -4.17 -18.34
C ASP A 180 -10.54 -2.80 -17.73
N PHE A 181 -9.59 -2.10 -18.33
CA PHE A 181 -9.21 -0.73 -17.95
C PHE A 181 -9.93 0.36 -18.76
N SER A 182 -10.85 0.00 -19.67
CA SER A 182 -11.53 0.99 -20.53
C SER A 182 -12.36 2.01 -19.74
N ASN A 183 -12.82 1.64 -18.55
CA ASN A 183 -13.58 2.51 -17.64
C ASN A 183 -12.72 3.20 -16.57
N ALA A 184 -11.40 3.03 -16.61
CA ALA A 184 -10.45 3.52 -15.61
C ALA A 184 -9.82 4.90 -15.98
N GLY A 185 -10.53 5.68 -16.81
CA GLY A 185 -10.08 6.98 -17.34
C GLY A 185 -10.03 8.09 -16.30
#